data_AF-A0A0S9KDY4-F1
#
_entry.id   AF-A0A0S9KDY4-F1
#
_cell.length_a   1.000
_cell.length_b   1.000
_cell.length_c   1.000
_cell.angle_alpha   90.00
_cell.angle_beta   90.00
_cell.angle_gamma   90.00
#
_symmetry.space_group_name_H-M   'P 1'
#
loop_
_entity.id
_entity.type
_entity.pdbx_description
1 polymer ?
#
loop_
_entity_poly.entity_id
_entity_poly.type
_entity_poly.pdbx_seq_one_letter_code
_entity_poly.pdbx_strand_id
1 'polypeptide(L)'
;MRLTIPLTVLLTAAALTLTGCAPTSTGAAPTKTAASEIAETPTPTPTPTPTPERMTTEEAADYYLDTVCPQNRLIGDSNLALTDYDTTGNYGPIAGTAAKARDGAQAAALRLDDKNVLWPSDEIAEDIVKIRDDYFATISTYDAWSFATDFTAVENTTWPDRTEVKAAAQRVRARLGLAPDIVESCTGH
;
A
#
# COMPACT_ATOMS: atom_id res chain seq x y z
N MET A 1 -38.55 -0.17 -24.16
CA MET A 1 -39.48 -0.12 -23.01
C MET A 1 -38.74 0.58 -21.89
N ARG A 2 -39.05 1.85 -21.61
CA ARG A 2 -38.30 2.70 -20.65
C ARG A 2 -38.87 2.44 -19.25
N LEU A 3 -38.03 1.97 -18.32
CA LEU A 3 -38.40 1.74 -16.93
C LEU A 3 -37.63 2.73 -16.03
N THR A 4 -38.35 3.70 -15.51
CA THR A 4 -37.90 4.69 -14.52
C THR A 4 -38.01 4.10 -13.12
N ILE A 5 -36.90 3.98 -12.38
CA ILE A 5 -36.88 3.60 -10.97
C ILE A 5 -36.58 4.86 -10.14
N PRO A 6 -37.42 5.23 -9.15
CA PRO A 6 -37.17 6.40 -8.30
C PRO A 6 -36.08 6.14 -7.26
N LEU A 7 -35.20 7.13 -7.15
CA LEU A 7 -34.08 7.26 -6.23
C LEU A 7 -34.60 7.65 -4.83
N THR A 8 -34.53 6.73 -3.86
CA THR A 8 -34.82 7.04 -2.45
C THR A 8 -33.51 7.31 -1.73
N VAL A 9 -33.23 8.59 -1.49
CA VAL A 9 -32.09 9.06 -0.69
C VAL A 9 -32.49 9.01 0.79
N LEU A 10 -31.89 8.11 1.57
CA LEU A 10 -31.95 8.16 3.04
C LEU A 10 -30.70 8.89 3.55
N LEU A 11 -30.88 10.13 3.99
CA LEU A 11 -29.86 10.94 4.64
C LEU A 11 -29.90 10.64 6.15
N THR A 12 -28.91 9.91 6.68
CA THR A 12 -28.75 9.72 8.12
C THR A 12 -27.54 10.51 8.60
N ALA A 13 -27.80 11.69 9.17
CA ALA A 13 -26.78 12.52 9.80
C ALA A 13 -26.50 12.01 11.23
N ALA A 14 -25.33 11.42 11.44
CA ALA A 14 -24.82 11.09 12.76
C ALA A 14 -23.91 12.23 13.25
N ALA A 15 -24.40 13.02 14.20
CA ALA A 15 -23.62 14.03 14.91
C ALA A 15 -22.80 13.36 16.02
N LEU A 16 -21.46 13.32 15.89
CA LEU A 16 -20.56 12.96 16.97
C LEU A 16 -20.08 14.23 17.69
N THR A 17 -20.41 14.34 18.97
CA THR A 17 -19.94 15.39 19.88
C THR A 17 -18.55 15.05 20.42
N LEU A 18 -17.54 15.88 20.14
CA LEU A 18 -16.23 15.80 20.77
C LEU A 18 -16.27 16.42 22.18
N THR A 19 -16.09 15.60 23.21
CA THR A 19 -15.80 16.06 24.58
C THR A 19 -14.29 16.22 24.76
N GLY A 20 -13.82 17.46 24.82
CA GLY A 20 -12.43 17.80 25.14
C GLY A 20 -12.18 17.78 26.66
N CYS A 21 -11.06 17.19 27.07
CA CYS A 21 -10.58 17.19 28.45
C CYS A 21 -9.23 17.90 28.49
N ALA A 22 -9.16 19.06 29.17
CA ALA A 22 -7.94 19.80 29.42
C ALA A 22 -7.63 19.74 30.93
N PRO A 23 -6.40 19.37 31.35
CA PRO A 23 -5.98 19.61 32.72
C PRO A 23 -5.33 20.99 32.90
N THR A 24 -5.90 21.69 33.85
CA THR A 24 -5.52 22.94 34.52
C THR A 24 -4.07 22.94 35.02
N SER A 25 -3.33 24.01 34.72
CA SER A 25 -2.06 24.37 35.36
C SER A 25 -2.33 25.32 36.53
N THR A 26 -1.99 24.91 37.75
CA THR A 26 -1.90 25.80 38.92
C THR A 26 -0.89 25.24 39.92
N GLY A 27 0.08 26.06 40.33
CA GLY A 27 0.85 25.79 41.54
C GLY A 27 2.23 26.43 41.59
N ALA A 28 2.30 27.75 41.66
CA ALA A 28 3.50 28.44 42.15
C ALA A 28 3.41 28.56 43.68
N ALA A 29 4.46 28.14 44.38
CA ALA A 29 4.78 28.61 45.72
C ALA A 29 6.31 28.75 45.84
N PRO A 30 6.81 29.83 46.46
CA PRO A 30 8.24 30.06 46.64
C PRO A 30 8.75 29.30 47.87
N THR A 31 10.07 29.08 47.98
CA THR A 31 10.88 29.39 49.19
C THR A 31 12.24 28.68 49.19
N LYS A 32 13.24 29.45 49.67
CA LYS A 32 14.56 29.09 50.25
C LYS A 32 15.73 28.79 49.32
N THR A 33 16.46 29.87 49.05
CA THR A 33 17.90 29.92 48.82
C THR A 33 18.65 29.26 49.99
N ALA A 34 19.21 28.09 49.74
CA ALA A 34 20.35 27.56 50.47
C ALA A 34 21.53 27.57 49.50
N ALA A 35 22.56 28.36 49.80
CA ALA A 35 23.81 28.35 49.05
C ALA A 35 24.54 27.04 49.38
N SER A 36 24.36 26.05 48.51
CA SER A 36 25.16 24.84 48.47
C SER A 36 26.11 25.01 47.30
N GLU A 37 27.41 24.97 47.57
CA GLU A 37 28.45 24.93 46.55
C GLU A 37 28.38 23.55 45.89
N ILE A 38 27.68 23.48 44.75
CA ILE A 38 27.50 22.25 43.98
C ILE A 38 28.66 22.18 43.00
N ALA A 39 29.53 21.20 43.17
CA ALA A 39 30.48 20.83 42.13
C ALA A 39 29.67 20.50 40.86
N GLU A 40 29.86 21.30 39.80
CA GLU A 40 29.16 21.14 38.53
C GLU A 40 29.42 19.73 37.99
N THR A 41 28.41 18.86 38.11
CA THR A 41 28.42 17.56 37.45
C THR A 41 28.34 17.85 35.95
N PRO A 42 29.29 17.35 35.12
CA PRO A 42 29.27 17.64 33.70
C PRO A 42 27.93 17.16 33.13
N THR A 43 27.20 18.08 32.51
CA THR A 43 25.96 17.74 31.80
C THR A 43 26.34 16.76 30.69
N PRO A 44 25.74 15.55 30.63
CA PRO A 44 26.04 14.62 29.57
C PRO A 44 25.69 15.27 28.23
N THR A 45 26.67 15.39 27.34
CA THR A 45 26.43 15.81 25.96
C THR A 45 25.43 14.84 25.34
N PRO A 46 24.32 15.29 24.75
CA PRO A 46 23.38 14.40 24.11
C PRO A 46 24.08 13.62 23.00
N THR A 47 24.01 12.29 23.05
CA THR A 47 24.45 11.44 21.94
C THR A 47 23.53 11.72 20.75
N PRO A 48 24.07 12.03 19.55
CA PRO A 48 23.24 12.23 18.38
C PRO A 48 22.43 10.96 18.10
N THR A 49 21.13 11.12 17.87
CA THR A 49 20.29 10.02 17.39
C THR A 49 20.75 9.65 15.98
N PRO A 50 21.00 8.36 15.69
CA PRO A 50 21.38 7.94 14.34
C PRO A 50 20.29 8.37 13.36
N THR A 51 20.70 9.00 12.26
CA THR A 51 19.78 9.35 11.17
C THR A 51 19.42 8.07 10.44
N PRO A 52 18.13 7.79 10.19
CA PRO A 52 17.72 6.65 9.38
C PRO A 52 18.40 6.69 8.00
N GLU A 53 19.02 5.58 7.62
CA GLU A 53 19.73 5.45 6.35
C GLU A 53 18.76 5.00 5.24
N ARG A 54 18.85 5.64 4.06
CA ARG A 54 18.10 5.24 2.87
C ARG A 54 18.78 4.02 2.23
N MET A 55 17.99 3.14 1.63
CA MET A 55 18.51 2.05 0.81
C MET A 55 19.42 2.59 -0.30
N THR A 56 20.43 1.81 -0.64
CA THR A 56 21.14 1.95 -1.92
C THR A 56 20.21 1.67 -3.10
N THR A 57 20.65 2.02 -4.31
CA THR A 57 19.84 1.75 -5.51
C THR A 57 19.68 0.25 -5.73
N GLU A 58 20.72 -0.52 -5.47
CA GLU A 58 20.74 -1.98 -5.58
C GLU A 58 19.80 -2.65 -4.58
N GLU A 59 19.85 -2.27 -3.29
CA GLU A 59 18.93 -2.78 -2.26
C GLU A 59 17.47 -2.43 -2.58
N ALA A 60 17.22 -1.21 -3.05
CA ALA A 60 15.89 -0.78 -3.43
C ALA A 60 15.35 -1.52 -4.67
N ALA A 61 16.21 -1.81 -5.64
CA ALA A 61 15.88 -2.61 -6.82
C ALA A 61 15.46 -4.03 -6.43
N ASP A 62 16.27 -4.69 -5.59
CA ASP A 62 16.01 -6.03 -5.07
C ASP A 62 14.70 -6.06 -4.26
N TYR A 63 14.55 -5.13 -3.30
CA TYR A 63 13.34 -5.01 -2.49
C TYR A 63 12.08 -4.78 -3.35
N TYR A 64 12.20 -3.92 -4.37
CA TYR A 64 11.09 -3.65 -5.29
C TYR A 64 10.69 -4.91 -6.07
N LEU A 65 11.64 -5.62 -6.67
CA LEU A 65 11.38 -6.84 -7.44
C LEU A 65 10.82 -7.96 -6.57
N ASP A 66 11.41 -8.21 -5.40
CA ASP A 66 10.90 -9.16 -4.40
C ASP A 66 9.47 -8.87 -3.94
N THR A 67 9.04 -7.62 -4.06
CA THR A 67 7.69 -7.22 -3.68
C THR A 67 6.71 -7.37 -4.85
N VAL A 68 7.06 -6.90 -6.06
CA VAL A 68 6.12 -6.85 -7.19
C VAL A 68 6.08 -8.13 -8.03
N CYS A 69 7.18 -8.86 -8.13
CA CYS A 69 7.27 -10.03 -9.01
C CYS A 69 6.39 -11.22 -8.57
N PRO A 70 6.32 -11.57 -7.27
CA PRO A 70 5.39 -12.59 -6.81
C PRO A 70 3.93 -12.24 -7.14
N GLN A 71 3.55 -10.97 -6.97
CA GLN A 71 2.20 -10.52 -7.30
C GLN A 71 1.94 -10.54 -8.82
N ASN A 72 2.91 -10.14 -9.65
CA ASN A 72 2.79 -10.25 -11.11
C ASN A 72 2.51 -11.68 -11.57
N ARG A 73 3.11 -12.68 -10.91
CA ARG A 73 2.85 -14.10 -11.18
C ARG A 73 1.39 -14.48 -10.86
N LEU A 74 0.88 -14.06 -9.70
CA LEU A 74 -0.50 -14.33 -9.29
C LEU A 74 -1.55 -13.64 -10.18
N ILE A 75 -1.24 -12.43 -10.65
CA ILE A 75 -2.05 -11.74 -11.67
C ILE A 75 -2.00 -12.53 -12.99
N GLY A 76 -0.82 -13.02 -13.38
CA GLY A 76 -0.64 -13.88 -14.55
C GLY A 76 -1.51 -15.14 -14.49
N ASP A 77 -1.50 -15.84 -13.36
CA ASP A 77 -2.34 -17.04 -13.14
C ASP A 77 -3.83 -16.71 -13.24
N SER A 78 -4.26 -15.55 -12.72
CA SER A 78 -5.65 -15.10 -12.83
C SER A 78 -6.03 -14.80 -14.27
N ASN A 79 -5.16 -14.15 -15.05
CA ASN A 79 -5.39 -13.88 -16.46
C ASN A 79 -5.41 -15.17 -17.31
N LEU A 80 -4.59 -16.15 -16.96
CA LEU A 80 -4.62 -17.48 -17.59
C LEU A 80 -5.94 -18.19 -17.31
N ALA A 81 -6.49 -18.10 -16.10
CA ALA A 81 -7.80 -18.66 -15.76
C ALA A 81 -8.94 -18.02 -16.58
N LEU A 82 -8.89 -16.70 -16.82
CA LEU A 82 -9.85 -16.03 -17.72
C LEU A 82 -9.71 -16.53 -19.16
N THR A 83 -8.47 -16.65 -19.65
CA THR A 83 -8.20 -17.14 -21.01
C THR A 83 -8.66 -18.60 -21.19
N ASP A 84 -8.48 -19.44 -20.16
CA ASP A 84 -8.99 -20.82 -20.14
C ASP A 84 -10.52 -20.84 -20.20
N TYR A 85 -11.19 -19.96 -19.46
CA TYR A 85 -12.64 -19.83 -19.53
C TYR A 85 -13.10 -19.42 -20.94
N ASP A 86 -12.47 -18.43 -21.57
CA ASP A 86 -12.84 -17.98 -22.92
C ASP A 86 -12.73 -19.10 -23.97
N THR A 87 -11.82 -20.05 -23.76
CA THR A 87 -11.57 -21.15 -24.70
C THR A 87 -12.36 -22.42 -24.39
N THR A 88 -12.65 -22.70 -23.11
CA THR A 88 -13.22 -23.99 -22.67
C THR A 88 -14.53 -23.87 -21.90
N GLY A 89 -14.90 -22.66 -21.46
CA GLY A 89 -16.01 -22.43 -20.53
C GLY A 89 -15.71 -22.85 -19.08
N ASN A 90 -14.47 -23.23 -18.77
CA ASN A 90 -14.09 -23.70 -17.45
C ASN A 90 -13.97 -22.55 -16.44
N TYR A 91 -15.03 -22.33 -15.67
CA TYR A 91 -15.07 -21.31 -14.63
C TYR A 91 -14.30 -21.67 -13.36
N GLY A 92 -14.08 -22.98 -13.11
CA GLY A 92 -13.58 -23.51 -11.83
C GLY A 92 -12.33 -22.81 -11.27
N PRO A 93 -11.30 -22.47 -12.08
CA PRO A 93 -10.07 -21.85 -11.58
C PRO A 93 -10.16 -20.37 -11.19
N ILE A 94 -11.18 -19.62 -11.67
CA ILE A 94 -11.20 -18.15 -11.56
C ILE A 94 -11.26 -17.70 -10.09
N ALA A 95 -12.20 -18.23 -9.31
CA ALA A 95 -12.36 -17.84 -7.90
C ALA A 95 -11.08 -18.12 -7.07
N GLY A 96 -10.45 -19.27 -7.31
CA GLY A 96 -9.23 -19.67 -6.59
C GLY A 96 -8.00 -18.84 -6.96
N THR A 97 -7.84 -18.48 -8.24
CA THR A 97 -6.73 -17.62 -8.69
C THR A 97 -6.93 -16.18 -8.25
N ALA A 98 -8.16 -15.67 -8.31
CA ALA A 98 -8.51 -14.34 -7.80
C ALA A 98 -8.25 -14.21 -6.29
N ALA A 99 -8.61 -15.21 -5.47
CA ALA A 99 -8.32 -15.20 -4.04
C ALA A 99 -6.81 -15.05 -3.77
N LYS A 100 -5.96 -15.78 -4.51
CA LYS A 100 -4.51 -15.65 -4.38
C LYS A 100 -4.01 -14.28 -4.81
N ALA A 101 -4.53 -13.74 -5.92
CA ALA A 101 -4.14 -12.42 -6.40
C ALA A 101 -4.58 -11.29 -5.44
N ARG A 102 -5.72 -11.43 -4.76
CA ARG A 102 -6.16 -10.55 -3.67
C ARG A 102 -5.16 -10.56 -2.52
N ASP A 103 -4.84 -11.74 -2.02
CA ASP A 103 -3.95 -11.91 -0.87
C ASP A 103 -2.53 -11.44 -1.20
N GLY A 104 -2.05 -11.72 -2.42
CA GLY A 104 -0.79 -11.22 -2.95
C GLY A 104 -0.75 -9.69 -3.11
N ALA A 105 -1.82 -9.07 -3.60
CA ALA A 105 -1.93 -7.62 -3.68
C ALA A 105 -1.85 -6.98 -2.28
N GLN A 106 -2.55 -7.54 -1.29
CA GLN A 106 -2.47 -7.08 0.09
C GLN A 106 -1.05 -7.21 0.66
N ALA A 107 -0.40 -8.36 0.46
CA ALA A 107 0.97 -8.57 0.92
C ALA A 107 1.95 -7.58 0.28
N ALA A 108 1.85 -7.36 -1.04
CA ALA A 108 2.68 -6.41 -1.75
C ALA A 108 2.43 -4.97 -1.28
N ALA A 109 1.16 -4.56 -1.11
CA ALA A 109 0.81 -3.23 -0.61
C ALA A 109 1.39 -2.97 0.78
N LEU A 110 1.30 -3.94 1.70
CA LEU A 110 1.83 -3.81 3.05
C LEU A 110 3.35 -3.68 3.07
N ARG A 111 4.07 -4.41 2.20
CA ARG A 111 5.52 -4.26 2.04
C ARG A 111 5.88 -2.86 1.53
N LEU A 112 5.22 -2.40 0.47
CA LEU A 112 5.44 -1.05 -0.08
C LEU A 112 5.06 0.07 0.90
N ASP A 113 4.21 -0.20 1.89
CA ASP A 113 3.83 0.77 2.92
C ASP A 113 4.77 0.83 4.15
N ASP A 114 5.73 -0.09 4.26
CA ASP A 114 6.61 -0.21 5.43
C ASP A 114 7.38 1.10 5.69
N LYS A 115 7.11 1.74 6.82
CA LYS A 115 7.73 3.03 7.21
C LYS A 115 9.19 2.90 7.61
N ASN A 116 9.68 1.69 7.81
CA ASN A 116 11.10 1.43 8.08
C ASN A 116 11.91 1.32 6.78
N VAL A 117 11.25 1.22 5.63
CA VAL A 117 11.89 1.17 4.32
C VAL A 117 12.02 2.59 3.78
N LEU A 118 13.26 3.07 3.68
CA LEU A 118 13.55 4.40 3.18
C LEU A 118 14.12 4.32 1.76
N TRP A 119 13.34 4.77 0.78
CA TRP A 119 13.72 4.72 -0.62
C TRP A 119 14.90 5.65 -0.95
N PRO A 120 15.69 5.33 -2.00
CA PRO A 120 16.89 6.11 -2.35
C PRO A 120 16.61 7.59 -2.65
N SER A 121 15.41 7.90 -3.17
CA SER A 121 14.97 9.27 -3.44
C SER A 121 13.47 9.45 -3.14
N ASP A 122 13.05 10.71 -2.97
CA ASP A 122 11.65 11.04 -2.71
C ASP A 122 10.78 10.81 -3.94
N GLU A 123 11.31 11.00 -5.16
CA GLU A 123 10.57 10.70 -6.39
C GLU A 123 10.28 9.20 -6.56
N ILE A 124 11.18 8.32 -6.09
CA ILE A 124 10.91 6.88 -6.03
C ILE A 124 9.81 6.62 -5.00
N ALA A 125 9.93 7.17 -3.79
CA ALA A 125 8.93 6.99 -2.74
C ALA A 125 7.52 7.45 -3.17
N GLU A 126 7.41 8.59 -3.86
CA GLU A 126 6.16 9.11 -4.40
C GLU A 126 5.53 8.20 -5.46
N ASP A 127 6.34 7.54 -6.30
CA ASP A 127 5.83 6.59 -7.29
C ASP A 127 5.48 5.24 -6.65
N ILE A 128 6.21 4.82 -5.61
CA ILE A 128 5.89 3.62 -4.82
C ILE A 128 4.53 3.75 -4.13
N VAL A 129 4.20 4.92 -3.60
CA VAL A 129 2.87 5.21 -3.04
C VAL A 129 1.76 4.94 -4.06
N LYS A 130 1.94 5.34 -5.32
CA LYS A 130 0.95 5.11 -6.38
C LYS A 130 0.77 3.60 -6.67
N ILE A 131 1.87 2.84 -6.64
CA ILE A 131 1.85 1.38 -6.84
C ILE A 131 1.18 0.67 -5.66
N ARG A 132 1.50 1.07 -4.43
CA ARG A 132 0.85 0.59 -3.20
C ARG A 132 -0.66 0.83 -3.26
N ASP A 133 -1.08 2.03 -3.62
CA ASP A 133 -2.50 2.42 -3.64
C ASP A 133 -3.27 1.67 -4.74
N ASP A 134 -2.65 1.39 -5.89
CA ASP A 134 -3.22 0.50 -6.92
C ASP A 134 -3.43 -0.92 -6.39
N TYR A 135 -2.46 -1.48 -5.65
CA TYR A 135 -2.66 -2.78 -5.03
C TYR A 135 -3.84 -2.76 -4.04
N PHE A 136 -3.94 -1.75 -3.18
CA PHE A 136 -5.12 -1.63 -2.30
C PHE A 136 -6.43 -1.48 -3.08
N ALA A 137 -6.44 -0.72 -4.18
CA ALA A 137 -7.64 -0.54 -5.00
C ALA A 137 -8.08 -1.85 -5.67
N THR A 138 -7.13 -2.65 -6.17
CA THR A 138 -7.41 -3.92 -6.86
C THR A 138 -7.87 -5.06 -5.94
N ILE A 139 -7.60 -4.99 -4.62
CA ILE A 139 -8.06 -6.00 -3.65
C ILE A 139 -9.58 -6.21 -3.74
N SER A 140 -10.36 -5.13 -3.81
CA SER A 140 -11.83 -5.22 -3.86
C SER A 140 -12.34 -5.95 -5.11
N THR A 141 -11.68 -5.74 -6.25
CA THR A 141 -11.99 -6.43 -7.52
C THR A 141 -11.70 -7.91 -7.41
N TYR A 142 -10.51 -8.29 -6.91
CA TYR A 142 -10.16 -9.70 -6.73
C TYR A 142 -10.98 -10.39 -5.65
N ASP A 143 -11.40 -9.66 -4.60
CA ASP A 143 -12.32 -10.16 -3.59
C ASP A 143 -13.68 -10.52 -4.20
N ALA A 144 -14.26 -9.62 -5.00
CA ALA A 144 -15.51 -9.89 -5.73
C ALA A 144 -15.39 -11.12 -6.64
N TRP A 145 -14.28 -11.26 -7.37
CA TRP A 145 -14.02 -12.42 -8.22
C TRP A 145 -13.86 -13.72 -7.42
N SER A 146 -13.27 -13.65 -6.23
CA SER A 146 -13.07 -14.83 -5.37
C SER A 146 -14.38 -15.43 -4.83
N PHE A 147 -15.45 -14.63 -4.79
CA PHE A 147 -16.78 -15.07 -4.37
C PHE A 147 -17.78 -15.18 -5.52
N ALA A 148 -17.40 -14.82 -6.74
CA ALA A 148 -18.25 -14.93 -7.91
C ALA A 148 -18.62 -16.40 -8.16
N THR A 149 -19.89 -16.65 -8.49
CA THR A 149 -20.41 -18.02 -8.74
C THR A 149 -20.57 -18.32 -10.23
N ASP A 150 -20.41 -17.32 -11.09
CA ASP A 150 -20.42 -17.42 -12.53
C ASP A 150 -19.57 -16.31 -13.16
N PHE A 151 -19.31 -16.42 -14.46
CA PHE A 151 -18.53 -15.45 -15.19
C PHE A 151 -19.23 -14.10 -15.38
N THR A 152 -20.57 -14.06 -15.31
CA THR A 152 -21.32 -12.80 -15.45
C THR A 152 -20.99 -11.87 -14.27
N ALA A 153 -20.85 -12.41 -13.05
CA ALA A 153 -20.41 -11.63 -11.90
C ALA A 153 -18.98 -11.09 -12.06
N VAL A 154 -18.07 -11.88 -12.63
CA VAL A 154 -16.68 -11.49 -12.93
C VAL A 154 -16.65 -10.35 -13.96
N GLU A 155 -17.37 -10.51 -15.07
CA GLU A 155 -17.44 -9.55 -16.19
C GLU A 155 -18.01 -8.19 -15.77
N ASN A 156 -18.98 -8.18 -14.84
CA ASN A 156 -19.59 -6.95 -14.34
C ASN A 156 -18.77 -6.24 -13.25
N THR A 157 -17.59 -6.75 -12.89
CA THR A 157 -16.75 -6.11 -11.90
C THR A 157 -15.97 -4.94 -12.52
N THR A 158 -15.94 -3.81 -11.81
CA THR A 158 -15.18 -2.63 -12.24
C THR A 158 -13.73 -2.71 -11.77
N TRP A 159 -12.79 -2.43 -12.67
CA TRP A 159 -11.37 -2.29 -12.36
C TRP A 159 -11.01 -0.82 -12.06
N PRO A 160 -10.08 -0.56 -11.13
CA PRO A 160 -9.53 0.77 -10.96
C PRO A 160 -8.82 1.24 -12.25
N ASP A 161 -8.75 2.55 -12.48
CA ASP A 161 -7.90 3.10 -13.55
C ASP A 161 -6.43 2.88 -13.17
N ARG A 162 -5.68 2.28 -14.09
CA ARG A 162 -4.28 1.91 -13.90
C ARG A 162 -3.32 2.70 -14.79
N THR A 163 -3.78 3.79 -15.41
CA THR A 163 -2.95 4.59 -16.33
C THR A 163 -1.74 5.17 -15.62
N GLU A 164 -1.96 5.85 -14.50
CA GLU A 164 -0.89 6.52 -13.76
C GLU A 164 0.07 5.53 -13.08
N VAL A 165 -0.43 4.43 -12.51
CA VAL A 165 0.43 3.42 -11.88
C VAL A 165 1.36 2.73 -12.87
N LYS A 166 0.92 2.49 -14.12
CA LYS A 166 1.78 1.92 -15.17
C LYS A 166 2.94 2.87 -15.47
N ALA A 167 2.68 4.17 -15.55
CA ALA A 167 3.72 5.17 -15.73
C ALA A 167 4.66 5.23 -14.52
N ALA A 168 4.11 5.24 -13.29
CA ALA A 168 4.87 5.24 -12.05
C ALA A 168 5.81 4.03 -11.95
N ALA A 169 5.33 2.82 -12.24
CA ALA A 169 6.12 1.60 -12.24
C ALA A 169 7.31 1.68 -13.22
N GLN A 170 7.11 2.23 -14.42
CA GLN A 170 8.20 2.41 -15.38
C GLN A 170 9.21 3.47 -14.92
N ARG A 171 8.77 4.55 -14.27
CA ARG A 171 9.67 5.55 -13.68
C ARG A 171 10.50 4.97 -12.53
N VAL A 172 9.89 4.17 -11.64
CA VAL A 172 10.61 3.46 -10.57
C VAL A 172 11.69 2.57 -11.16
N ARG A 173 11.34 1.74 -12.17
CA ARG A 173 12.30 0.86 -12.84
C ARG A 173 13.47 1.61 -13.46
N ALA A 174 13.19 2.69 -14.20
CA ALA A 174 14.23 3.51 -14.79
C ALA A 174 15.18 4.12 -13.74
N ARG A 175 14.65 4.59 -12.61
CA ARG A 175 15.47 5.17 -11.52
C ARG A 175 16.26 4.12 -10.74
N LEU A 176 15.75 2.88 -10.66
CA LEU A 176 16.41 1.76 -10.01
C LEU A 176 17.36 0.98 -10.96
N GLY A 177 17.54 1.44 -12.21
CA GLY A 177 18.39 0.75 -13.19
C GLY A 177 17.84 -0.60 -13.65
N LEU A 178 16.54 -0.84 -13.50
CA LEU A 178 15.88 -2.08 -13.89
C LEU A 178 15.50 -2.05 -15.38
N ALA A 179 15.52 -3.21 -16.04
CA ALA A 179 15.03 -3.36 -17.41
C ALA A 179 13.58 -2.86 -17.53
N PRO A 180 13.12 -2.34 -18.68
CA PRO A 180 11.71 -1.96 -18.85
C PRO A 180 10.79 -3.19 -18.97
N ASP A 181 11.30 -4.33 -19.41
CA ASP A 181 10.58 -5.60 -19.54
C ASP A 181 10.36 -6.25 -18.17
N ILE A 182 9.09 -6.34 -17.77
CA ILE A 182 8.67 -6.88 -16.46
C ILE A 182 8.97 -8.38 -16.32
N VAL A 183 8.92 -9.13 -17.41
CA VAL A 183 9.19 -10.57 -17.42
C VAL A 183 10.69 -10.78 -17.25
N GLU A 184 11.50 -10.04 -18.02
CA GLU A 184 12.95 -10.09 -17.89
C GLU A 184 13.41 -9.76 -16.47
N SER A 185 12.94 -8.65 -15.90
CA SER A 185 13.34 -8.21 -14.56
C SER A 185 12.90 -9.13 -13.42
N CYS A 186 11.83 -9.90 -13.63
CA CYS A 186 11.32 -10.81 -12.60
C CYS A 186 11.98 -12.18 -12.66
N THR A 187 12.95 -12.39 -13.56
CA THR A 187 13.71 -13.64 -13.62
C THR A 187 14.58 -13.74 -12.36
N GLY A 188 14.25 -14.69 -11.47
CA GLY A 188 14.96 -14.90 -10.20
C GLY A 188 14.24 -14.42 -8.95
N HIS A 189 13.06 -13.78 -9.10
CA HIS A 189 12.16 -13.34 -8.03
C HIS A 189 10.79 -14.05 -8.13
#